data_AF-A0A7V3SSU2-F1
#
_entry.id   AF-A0A7V3SSU2-F1
#
_cell.length_a   1.000
_cell.length_b   1.000
_cell.length_c   1.000
_cell.angle_alpha   90.00
_cell.angle_beta   90.00
_cell.angle_gamma   90.00
#
_symmetry.space_group_name_H-M   'P 1'
#
loop_
_entity.id
_entity.type
_entity.pdbx_description
1 polymer ?
#
loop_
_entity_poly.entity_id
_entity_poly.type
_entity_poly.pdbx_seq_one_letter_code
_entity_poly.pdbx_strand_id
1 'polypeptide(L)'
;SYGVSINIERLYHVLNESDPEVVYKEKVPCPEPFNFMGIRANGDIYPCCNWDINDPLASLAQGSYSVDEILNIWRGKRWRDLRKSIIEDRYPEICKKCMQNFTRPFYDVVTG
;
A
#
# COMPACT_ATOMS: atom_id res chain seq x y z
N SER A 1 3.77 -4.15 -23.44
CA SER A 1 3.87 -2.77 -22.93
C SER A 1 2.73 -2.55 -21.96
N TYR A 2 2.96 -2.63 -20.65
CA TYR A 2 1.89 -2.49 -19.65
C TYR A 2 1.67 -1.00 -19.38
N GLY A 3 0.67 -0.43 -20.04
CA GLY A 3 0.12 0.88 -19.69
C GLY A 3 -0.91 0.72 -18.58
N VAL A 4 -0.91 1.64 -17.62
CA VAL A 4 -1.97 1.74 -16.60
C VAL A 4 -3.19 2.35 -17.27
N SER A 5 -4.28 1.59 -17.43
CA SER A 5 -5.59 2.14 -17.80
C SER A 5 -6.38 2.46 -16.53
N ILE A 6 -6.99 3.66 -16.50
CA ILE A 6 -7.94 4.02 -15.44
C ILE A 6 -9.26 3.35 -15.79
N ASN A 7 -9.75 2.44 -14.93
CA ASN A 7 -11.08 1.89 -15.10
C ASN A 7 -12.13 2.97 -14.78
N ILE A 8 -12.75 3.49 -15.83
CA ILE A 8 -13.75 4.56 -15.78
C ILE A 8 -15.07 4.12 -15.12
N GLU A 9 -15.39 2.82 -15.06
CA GLU A 9 -16.62 2.32 -14.43
C GLU A 9 -16.67 2.63 -12.93
N ARG A 10 -15.52 2.60 -12.25
CA ARG A 10 -15.39 2.99 -10.84
C ARG A 10 -15.65 4.49 -10.64
N LEU A 11 -15.19 5.32 -11.56
CA LEU A 11 -15.45 6.76 -11.53
C LEU A 11 -16.96 7.02 -11.68
N TYR A 12 -17.60 6.35 -12.64
CA TYR A 12 -19.05 6.48 -12.84
C TYR A 12 -19.85 5.95 -11.65
N HIS A 13 -19.42 4.89 -10.98
CA HIS A 13 -20.14 4.35 -9.82
C HIS A 13 -20.05 5.25 -8.57
N VAL A 14 -18.88 5.84 -8.28
CA VAL A 14 -18.74 6.82 -7.19
C VAL A 14 -19.57 8.06 -7.47
N LEU A 15 -19.70 8.45 -8.75
CA LEU A 15 -20.49 9.58 -9.18
C LEU A 15 -22.01 9.28 -9.25
N ASN A 16 -22.42 8.01 -9.34
CA ASN A 16 -23.82 7.60 -9.54
C ASN A 16 -24.47 6.92 -8.31
N GLU A 17 -23.90 7.05 -7.10
CA GLU A 17 -24.53 6.66 -5.83
C GLU A 17 -24.95 5.18 -5.70
N SER A 18 -24.42 4.28 -6.54
CA SER A 18 -24.84 2.88 -6.52
C SER A 18 -24.38 2.15 -5.24
N ASP A 19 -25.15 1.13 -4.84
CA ASP A 19 -25.02 0.43 -3.55
C ASP A 19 -23.64 -0.26 -3.41
N PRO A 20 -22.82 0.09 -2.39
CA PRO A 20 -21.50 -0.48 -2.17
C PRO A 20 -21.45 -2.02 -2.13
N GLU A 21 -22.51 -2.70 -1.68
CA GLU A 21 -22.52 -4.16 -1.55
C GLU A 21 -22.44 -4.90 -2.89
N VAL A 22 -22.87 -4.27 -4.00
CA VAL A 22 -22.90 -4.92 -5.32
C VAL A 22 -21.51 -4.99 -5.95
N VAL A 23 -20.56 -4.14 -5.53
CA VAL A 23 -19.24 -3.99 -6.15
C VAL A 23 -18.13 -4.75 -5.42
N TYR A 24 -18.25 -4.96 -4.11
CA TYR A 24 -17.15 -5.51 -3.29
C TYR A 24 -17.40 -6.95 -2.87
N LYS A 25 -17.25 -7.90 -3.80
CA LYS A 25 -17.44 -9.33 -3.50
C LYS A 25 -16.30 -9.99 -2.72
N GLU A 26 -15.07 -9.47 -2.76
CA GLU A 26 -13.90 -10.17 -2.20
C GLU A 26 -12.96 -9.22 -1.46
N LYS A 27 -12.53 -9.45 -0.22
CA LYS A 27 -11.52 -8.55 0.39
C LYS A 27 -10.15 -8.79 -0.24
N VAL A 28 -9.60 -7.79 -0.94
CA VAL A 28 -8.23 -7.85 -1.49
C VAL A 28 -7.25 -7.23 -0.48
N PRO A 29 -6.07 -7.83 -0.24
CA PRO A 29 -5.08 -7.27 0.65
C PRO A 29 -4.62 -5.88 0.21
N CYS A 30 -4.33 -4.99 1.17
CA CYS A 30 -3.79 -3.65 0.85
C CYS A 30 -2.51 -3.76 -0.01
N PRO A 31 -2.46 -3.16 -1.21
CA PRO A 31 -1.36 -3.34 -2.15
C PRO A 31 -0.16 -2.42 -1.86
N GLU A 32 -0.34 -1.38 -1.04
CA GLU A 32 0.68 -0.34 -0.82
C GLU A 32 2.04 -0.94 -0.42
N PRO A 33 2.15 -1.84 0.57
CA PRO A 33 3.48 -2.35 0.96
C PRO A 33 4.11 -3.28 -0.07
N PHE A 34 3.39 -3.68 -1.12
CA PHE A 34 3.90 -4.51 -2.22
C PHE A 34 4.39 -3.68 -3.40
N ASN A 35 3.86 -2.48 -3.59
CA ASN A 35 4.08 -1.68 -4.79
C ASN A 35 4.69 -0.30 -4.51
N PHE A 36 4.71 0.14 -3.25
CA PHE A 36 5.13 1.48 -2.85
C PHE A 36 6.19 1.47 -1.74
N MET A 37 7.24 2.29 -1.92
CA MET A 37 8.18 2.68 -0.88
C MET A 37 8.30 4.20 -0.88
N GLY A 38 7.95 4.84 0.24
CA GLY A 38 8.13 6.28 0.42
C GLY A 38 9.40 6.55 1.20
N ILE A 39 10.28 7.39 0.67
CA ILE A 39 11.48 7.89 1.36
C ILE A 39 11.29 9.37 1.63
N ARG A 40 11.35 9.79 2.89
CA ARG A 40 11.22 11.20 3.29
C ARG A 40 12.56 11.93 3.25
N ALA A 41 12.52 13.26 3.28
CA ALA A 41 13.70 14.12 3.22
C ALA A 41 14.70 13.88 4.38
N ASN A 42 14.22 13.37 5.52
CA ASN A 42 15.06 13.00 6.66
C ASN A 42 15.68 11.59 6.54
N GLY A 43 15.42 10.86 5.44
CA GLY A 43 15.91 9.51 5.19
C GLY A 43 14.96 8.40 5.64
N ASP A 44 13.88 8.70 6.35
CA ASP A 44 12.95 7.69 6.85
C ASP A 44 12.15 7.04 5.73
N ILE A 45 11.97 5.72 5.83
CA ILE A 45 11.33 4.88 4.83
C ILE A 45 10.02 4.29 5.36
N TYR A 46 8.97 4.43 4.56
CA TYR A 46 7.60 4.04 4.89
C TYR A 46 6.96 3.16 3.81
N PRO A 47 6.07 2.23 4.20
CA PRO A 47 5.41 1.30 3.28
C PRO A 47 4.14 1.86 2.63
N CYS A 48 3.64 3.01 3.08
CA CYS A 48 2.52 3.73 2.50
C CYS A 48 2.51 5.20 2.97
N CYS A 49 1.66 6.02 2.35
CA CYS A 49 1.50 7.43 2.72
C CYS A 49 0.82 7.65 4.08
N ASN A 50 0.01 6.69 4.53
CA ASN A 50 -0.79 6.79 5.76
C ASN A 50 -0.18 6.01 6.94
N TRP A 51 1.14 5.81 6.91
CA TRP A 51 1.88 5.11 7.96
C TRP A 51 2.23 6.03 9.14
N ASP A 52 2.60 5.44 10.28
CA ASP A 52 2.93 6.17 11.50
C ASP A 52 4.28 6.83 11.29
N ILE A 53 4.28 8.16 11.30
CA ILE A 53 5.48 8.95 11.06
C ILE A 53 6.57 8.67 12.10
N ASN A 54 6.19 8.19 13.28
CA ASN A 54 7.12 7.91 14.38
C ASN A 54 7.66 6.46 14.36
N ASP A 55 7.16 5.60 13.47
CA ASP A 55 7.63 4.21 13.33
C ASP A 55 8.02 3.89 11.88
N PRO A 56 9.09 4.51 11.34
CA PRO A 56 9.58 4.16 10.01
C PRO A 56 10.02 2.69 9.95
N LEU A 57 9.83 2.04 8.80
CA LEU A 57 10.28 0.65 8.63
C LEU A 57 11.79 0.52 8.57
N ALA A 58 12.45 1.56 8.04
CA ALA A 58 13.88 1.72 8.00
C ALA A 58 14.20 3.22 7.88
N SER A 59 15.47 3.57 8.05
CA SER A 59 15.95 4.92 7.79
C SER A 59 17.29 4.82 7.08
N LEU A 60 17.49 5.72 6.14
CA LEU A 60 18.75 5.91 5.46
C LEU A 60 19.52 6.99 6.23
N ALA A 61 20.66 6.63 6.82
CA ALA A 61 21.48 7.56 7.59
C ALA A 61 22.13 8.60 6.67
N GLN A 62 21.92 9.90 6.93
CA GLN A 62 22.30 11.02 6.05
C GLN A 62 23.58 10.76 5.20
N GLY A 63 23.40 10.52 3.90
CA GLY A 63 24.48 10.21 2.97
C GLY A 63 23.97 9.84 1.56
N SER A 64 24.89 9.46 0.66
CA SER A 64 24.52 8.82 -0.61
C SER A 64 24.22 7.34 -0.39
N TYR A 65 23.18 6.83 -1.05
CA TYR A 65 22.78 5.42 -0.96
C TYR A 65 22.84 4.76 -2.32
N SER A 66 23.24 3.49 -2.31
CA SER A 66 23.19 2.62 -3.47
C SER A 66 21.79 2.04 -3.67
N VAL A 67 21.52 1.60 -4.90
CA VAL A 67 20.30 0.87 -5.22
C VAL A 67 20.22 -0.44 -4.43
N ASP A 68 21.37 -1.09 -4.19
CA ASP A 68 21.44 -2.35 -3.44
C ASP A 68 21.00 -2.19 -1.98
N GLU A 69 21.35 -1.08 -1.33
CA GLU A 69 20.90 -0.78 0.04
C GLU A 69 19.37 -0.61 0.10
N ILE A 70 18.78 0.11 -0.84
CA ILE A 70 17.32 0.29 -0.93
C ILE A 70 16.64 -1.06 -1.19
N LEU A 71 17.19 -1.89 -2.08
CA LEU A 71 16.68 -3.23 -2.35
C LEU A 71 16.76 -4.15 -1.13
N ASN A 72 17.83 -4.06 -0.35
CA ASN A 72 18.00 -4.82 0.88
C ASN A 72 16.95 -4.43 1.93
N ILE A 73 16.61 -3.15 2.04
CA ILE A 73 15.53 -2.67 2.90
C ILE A 73 14.16 -3.19 2.43
N TRP A 74 13.88 -3.09 1.14
CA TRP A 74 12.63 -3.58 0.54
C TRP A 74 12.39 -5.08 0.72
N ARG A 75 13.47 -5.87 0.69
CA ARG A 75 13.48 -7.33 0.93
C ARG A 75 13.71 -7.68 2.40
N GLY A 76 13.91 -6.67 3.24
CA GLY A 76 14.27 -6.79 4.64
C GLY A 76 13.18 -7.44 5.47
N LYS A 77 13.56 -7.89 6.67
CA LYS A 77 12.67 -8.63 7.57
C LYS A 77 11.40 -7.84 7.91
N ARG A 78 11.52 -6.58 8.38
CA ARG A 78 10.35 -5.76 8.77
C ARG A 78 9.37 -5.58 7.61
N TRP A 79 9.86 -5.39 6.39
CA TRP A 79 9.02 -5.23 5.21
C TRP A 79 8.30 -6.53 4.82
N ARG A 80 9.02 -7.66 4.83
CA ARG A 80 8.43 -8.98 4.57
C ARG A 80 7.39 -9.36 5.61
N ASP A 81 7.67 -9.09 6.88
CA ASP A 81 6.75 -9.37 7.98
C ASP A 81 5.46 -8.56 7.84
N LEU A 82 5.56 -7.27 7.46
CA LEU A 82 4.39 -6.44 7.16
C LEU A 82 3.55 -7.04 6.02
N ARG A 83 4.16 -7.35 4.87
CA ARG A 83 3.45 -7.96 3.73
C ARG A 83 2.77 -9.28 4.12
N LYS A 84 3.47 -10.13 4.86
CA LYS A 84 2.93 -11.40 5.35
C LYS A 84 1.72 -11.16 6.27
N SER A 85 1.82 -10.21 7.20
CA SER A 85 0.71 -9.87 8.10
C SER A 85 -0.54 -9.42 7.32
N ILE A 86 -0.37 -8.69 6.23
CA ILE A 86 -1.46 -8.20 5.38
C ILE A 86 -2.12 -9.35 4.59
N ILE A 87 -1.33 -10.26 4.02
CA ILE A 87 -1.85 -11.45 3.30
C ILE A 87 -2.65 -12.36 4.25
N GLU A 88 -2.22 -12.45 5.51
CA GLU A 88 -2.85 -13.27 6.54
C GLU A 88 -3.99 -12.55 7.29
N ASP A 89 -4.45 -11.39 6.81
CA ASP A 89 -5.50 -10.56 7.44
C ASP A 89 -5.16 -10.10 8.88
N ARG A 90 -3.88 -10.10 9.24
CA ARG A 90 -3.33 -9.66 10.54
C ARG A 90 -2.78 -8.24 10.47
N TYR A 91 -3.64 -7.30 10.05
CA TYR A 91 -3.25 -5.91 9.83
C TYR A 91 -2.73 -5.20 11.09
N PRO A 92 -1.67 -4.37 10.97
CA PRO A 92 -1.32 -3.39 12.00
C PRO A 92 -2.49 -2.43 12.29
N GLU A 93 -2.58 -1.93 13.52
CA GLU A 93 -3.67 -1.03 13.93
C GLU A 93 -3.80 0.22 13.06
N ILE A 94 -2.67 0.77 12.60
CA ILE A 94 -2.70 1.91 11.68
C ILE A 94 -3.32 1.56 10.32
N CYS A 95 -3.07 0.35 9.82
CA CYS A 95 -3.69 -0.14 8.60
C CYS A 95 -5.19 -0.35 8.80
N LYS A 96 -5.62 -0.88 9.95
CA LYS A 96 -7.05 -1.02 10.28
C LYS A 96 -7.75 0.32 10.28
N LYS A 97 -7.18 1.32 10.96
CA LYS A 97 -7.70 2.71 10.96
C LYS A 97 -7.79 3.28 9.55
N CYS A 98 -6.76 3.06 8.73
CA CYS A 98 -6.75 3.48 7.33
C CYS A 98 -7.90 2.83 6.55
N MET A 99 -8.06 1.51 6.62
CA MET A 99 -9.10 0.77 5.89
C MET A 99 -10.52 1.09 6.36
N GLN A 100 -10.70 1.50 7.61
CA GLN A 100 -11.99 1.95 8.14
C GLN A 100 -12.37 3.36 7.65
N ASN A 101 -11.37 4.24 7.47
CA ASN A 101 -11.59 5.65 7.12
C ASN A 101 -11.50 5.93 5.61
N PHE A 102 -10.72 5.14 4.88
CA PHE A 102 -10.62 5.24 3.44
C PHE A 102 -11.53 4.20 2.81
N THR A 103 -12.64 4.67 2.22
CA THR A 103 -13.37 4.01 1.13
C THR A 103 -12.49 3.89 -0.12
N ARG A 104 -11.26 3.39 0.02
CA ARG A 104 -10.41 2.98 -1.10
C ARG A 104 -10.55 1.48 -1.24
N PRO A 105 -11.47 1.00 -2.10
CA PRO A 105 -11.41 -0.37 -2.54
C PRO A 105 -10.12 -0.49 -3.35
N PHE A 106 -9.11 -1.12 -2.76
CA PHE A 106 -7.93 -1.53 -3.50
C PHE A 106 -8.31 -2.79 -4.27
N TYR A 107 -8.79 -2.60 -5.50
CA TYR A 107 -8.93 -3.67 -6.47
C TYR A 107 -8.29 -3.17 -7.74
N ASP A 108 -7.03 -3.56 -7.94
CA ASP A 108 -6.58 -3.76 -9.30
C ASP A 108 -7.17 -5.09 -9.74
N VAL A 109 -7.96 -5.06 -10.82
CA VAL A 109 -8.44 -6.27 -11.46
C VAL A 109 -7.19 -6.95 -12.02
N VAL A 110 -6.84 -8.12 -11.50
CA VAL A 110 -5.91 -9.01 -12.20
C VAL A 110 -6.65 -9.50 -13.44
N THR A 111 -6.51 -8.77 -14.54
CA THR A 111 -6.98 -9.23 -15.85
C THR A 111 -5.89 -10.09 -16.49
N GLY A 112 -6.14 -11.40 -16.57
CA GLY A 112 -5.41 -12.35 -17.41
C GLY A 112 -4.40 -13.22 -16.69
#